data_AF-A0A7Y5BMP3-F1
#
_entry.id   AF-A0A7Y5BMP3-F1
#
_cell.length_a   1.000
_cell.length_b   1.000
_cell.length_c   1.000
_cell.angle_alpha   90.00
_cell.angle_beta   90.00
_cell.angle_gamma   90.00
#
_symmetry.space_group_name_H-M   'P 1'
#
loop_
_entity.id
_entity.type
_entity.pdbx_description
1 polymer ?
#
loop_
_entity_poly.entity_id
_entity_poly.type
_entity_poly.pdbx_seq_one_letter_code
_entity_poly.pdbx_strand_id
1 'polypeptide(L)'
;MLPTLTPISDNTLWETLWAPYPDLYEEVLAHIGPEDIVLDIGAGDMRLAIPMAILARHVYALEIQSSLIESALQKDLPPRLTILHEDARTYPFPAGITTAVLLMRHCTHFRLYAEKLKALGCPKLITNARWRMGLEVIDLQAPRPLFDQISFGWYTCWCGSTGYKPGPVEELTEETFDNTHEVATCPNCSPSVRSEAR
;
A
#
# COMPACT_ATOMS: atom_id res chain seq x y z
N MET A 1 -23.70 -32.87 -10.04
CA MET A 1 -23.39 -31.56 -10.64
C MET A 1 -22.61 -30.76 -9.62
N LEU A 2 -21.31 -30.55 -9.84
CA LEU A 2 -20.54 -29.58 -9.07
C LEU A 2 -20.99 -28.18 -9.52
N PRO A 3 -21.26 -27.24 -8.61
CA PRO A 3 -21.59 -25.88 -9.01
C PRO A 3 -20.41 -25.29 -9.78
N THR A 4 -20.66 -24.80 -10.98
CA THR A 4 -19.71 -24.01 -11.76
C THR A 4 -19.39 -22.75 -10.97
N LEU A 5 -18.16 -22.69 -10.43
CA LEU A 5 -17.60 -21.49 -9.83
C LEU A 5 -17.45 -20.45 -10.95
N THR A 6 -18.34 -19.46 -10.95
CA THR A 6 -18.15 -18.26 -11.76
C THR A 6 -16.89 -17.55 -11.27
N PRO A 7 -15.86 -17.35 -12.10
CA PRO A 7 -14.67 -16.64 -11.66
C PRO A 7 -15.08 -15.21 -11.28
N ILE A 8 -14.78 -14.82 -10.03
CA ILE A 8 -14.88 -13.43 -9.57
C ILE A 8 -13.81 -12.65 -10.35
N SER A 9 -14.21 -12.06 -11.47
CA SER A 9 -13.35 -11.22 -12.32
C SER A 9 -13.37 -9.75 -11.92
N ASP A 10 -14.15 -9.38 -10.90
CA ASP A 10 -14.29 -8.01 -10.44
C ASP A 10 -13.33 -7.73 -9.28
N ASN A 11 -12.28 -6.95 -9.55
CA ASN A 11 -11.31 -6.51 -8.54
C ASN A 11 -11.98 -5.75 -7.39
N THR A 12 -13.16 -5.13 -7.61
CA THR A 12 -13.88 -4.41 -6.56
C THR A 12 -14.43 -5.34 -5.48
N LEU A 13 -14.78 -6.59 -5.81
CA LEU A 13 -15.20 -7.56 -4.80
C LEU A 13 -14.03 -7.92 -3.87
N TRP A 14 -12.83 -8.09 -4.43
CA TRP A 14 -11.63 -8.39 -3.65
C TRP A 14 -11.26 -7.28 -2.66
N GLU A 15 -11.56 -6.01 -2.97
CA GLU A 15 -11.34 -4.89 -2.04
C GLU A 15 -12.26 -4.92 -0.82
N THR A 16 -13.43 -5.54 -0.94
CA THR A 16 -14.38 -5.68 0.19
C THR A 16 -14.05 -6.85 1.11
N LEU A 17 -13.18 -7.76 0.66
CA LEU A 17 -12.77 -8.92 1.43
C LEU A 17 -11.61 -8.55 2.35
N TRP A 18 -11.64 -9.10 3.56
CA TRP A 18 -10.58 -8.94 4.53
C TRP A 18 -9.85 -10.27 4.77
N ALA A 19 -8.52 -10.19 4.82
CA ALA A 19 -7.66 -11.29 5.23
C ALA A 19 -6.44 -10.73 5.98
N PRO A 20 -5.96 -11.41 7.03
CA PRO A 20 -4.75 -11.01 7.73
C PRO A 20 -3.48 -11.36 6.94
N TYR A 21 -2.38 -10.67 7.26
CA TYR A 21 -1.05 -10.90 6.67
C TYR A 21 0.00 -11.21 7.74
N PRO A 22 -0.18 -12.28 8.54
CA PRO A 22 0.72 -12.58 9.66
C PRO A 22 2.18 -12.77 9.21
N ASP A 23 2.40 -13.17 7.95
CA ASP A 23 3.70 -13.30 7.29
C ASP A 23 4.44 -11.96 7.10
N LEU A 24 3.75 -10.82 7.11
CA LEU A 24 4.33 -9.50 6.87
C LEU A 24 4.42 -8.63 8.13
N TYR A 25 3.80 -9.03 9.24
CA TYR A 25 3.65 -8.17 10.41
C TYR A 25 4.99 -7.86 11.08
N GLU A 26 5.87 -8.85 11.24
CA GLU A 26 7.19 -8.62 11.83
C GLU A 26 8.02 -7.66 10.98
N GLU A 27 7.96 -7.80 9.66
CA GLU A 27 8.65 -6.91 8.73
C GLU A 27 8.12 -5.48 8.80
N VAL A 28 6.80 -5.29 8.90
CA VAL A 28 6.20 -3.96 9.13
C VAL A 28 6.67 -3.37 10.44
N LEU A 29 6.62 -4.14 11.54
CA LEU A 29 6.99 -3.67 12.87
C LEU A 29 8.46 -3.26 12.95
N ALA A 30 9.35 -3.89 12.16
CA ALA A 30 10.76 -3.50 12.06
C ALA A 30 10.96 -2.08 11.50
N HIS A 31 9.95 -1.52 10.80
CA HIS A 31 9.98 -0.17 10.26
C HIS A 31 9.24 0.88 11.12
N ILE A 32 8.68 0.48 12.26
CA ILE A 32 7.96 1.37 13.19
C ILE A 32 8.85 1.73 14.38
N GLY A 33 9.04 3.03 14.61
CA GLY A 33 9.83 3.56 15.73
C GLY A 33 8.97 4.26 16.80
N PRO A 34 9.57 4.57 17.97
CA PRO A 34 8.85 5.16 19.10
C PRO A 34 8.35 6.59 18.87
N GLU A 35 8.92 7.30 17.90
CA GLU A 35 8.49 8.65 17.53
C GLU A 35 7.40 8.65 16.45
N ASP A 36 7.08 7.49 15.88
CA ASP A 36 6.13 7.43 14.77
C ASP A 36 4.70 7.76 15.21
N ILE A 37 4.04 8.59 14.40
CA ILE A 37 2.59 8.75 14.39
C ILE A 37 2.10 8.01 13.16
N VAL A 38 1.53 6.82 13.39
CA VAL A 38 1.18 5.86 12.34
C VAL A 38 -0.26 6.05 11.90
N LEU A 39 -0.51 5.97 10.59
CA LEU A 39 -1.85 5.75 10.02
C LEU A 39 -1.91 4.36 9.37
N ASP A 40 -2.71 3.45 9.91
CA ASP A 40 -2.98 2.12 9.35
C ASP A 40 -4.28 2.15 8.53
N ILE A 41 -4.17 2.05 7.21
CA ILE A 41 -5.29 2.18 6.26
C ILE A 41 -5.84 0.80 5.92
N GLY A 42 -7.11 0.56 6.24
CA GLY A 42 -7.72 -0.76 6.12
C GLY A 42 -7.24 -1.69 7.24
N ALA A 43 -7.24 -1.19 8.47
CA ALA A 43 -6.61 -1.82 9.63
C ALA A 43 -7.28 -3.13 10.07
N GLY A 44 -8.45 -3.47 9.51
CA GLY A 44 -9.11 -4.74 9.72
C GLY A 44 -9.55 -4.97 11.17
N ASP A 45 -9.17 -6.11 11.75
CA ASP A 45 -9.46 -6.46 13.15
C ASP A 45 -8.46 -5.86 14.16
N MET A 46 -7.71 -4.83 13.75
CA MET A 46 -6.68 -4.11 14.52
C MET A 46 -5.47 -4.97 14.92
N ARG A 47 -5.33 -6.19 14.39
CA ARG A 47 -4.27 -7.12 14.83
C ARG A 47 -2.86 -6.62 14.56
N LEU A 48 -2.63 -5.84 13.51
CA LEU A 48 -1.35 -5.18 13.26
C LEU A 48 -1.27 -3.81 13.98
N ALA A 49 -2.38 -3.06 14.01
CA ALA A 49 -2.46 -1.78 14.70
C ALA A 49 -2.12 -1.86 16.21
N ILE A 50 -2.53 -2.93 16.90
CA ILE A 50 -2.26 -3.15 18.32
C ILE A 50 -0.74 -3.21 18.62
N PRO A 51 0.06 -4.11 18.01
CA PRO A 51 1.51 -4.13 18.25
C PRO A 51 2.19 -2.85 17.77
N MET A 52 1.73 -2.22 16.68
CA MET A 52 2.24 -0.89 16.29
C MET A 52 2.00 0.15 17.39
N ALA A 53 0.85 0.14 18.07
CA ALA A 53 0.53 1.10 19.12
C ALA A 53 1.29 0.88 20.43
N ILE A 54 1.87 -0.30 20.61
CA ILE A 54 2.82 -0.57 21.70
C ILE A 54 4.18 0.09 21.40
N LEU A 55 4.62 0.03 20.13
CA LEU A 55 5.92 0.55 19.70
C LEU A 55 5.92 2.05 19.46
N ALA A 56 4.91 2.55 18.75
CA ALA A 56 4.84 3.91 18.23
C ALA A 56 4.39 4.95 19.28
N ARG A 57 4.53 6.23 18.92
CA ARG A 57 3.98 7.35 19.70
C ARG A 57 2.46 7.33 19.68
N HIS A 58 1.89 7.08 18.51
CA HIS A 58 0.44 6.97 18.31
C HIS A 58 0.11 6.17 17.05
N VAL A 59 -1.02 5.49 17.04
CA VAL A 59 -1.57 4.82 15.85
C VAL A 59 -3.01 5.24 15.65
N TYR A 60 -3.29 5.80 14.47
CA TYR A 60 -4.65 5.92 13.94
C TYR A 60 -4.91 4.71 13.06
N ALA A 61 -5.89 3.89 13.44
CA ALA A 61 -6.27 2.70 12.68
C ALA A 61 -7.63 2.93 12.03
N LEU A 62 -7.63 3.02 10.70
CA LEU A 62 -8.81 3.38 9.91
C LEU A 62 -9.38 2.12 9.25
N GLU A 63 -10.65 1.82 9.54
CA GLU A 63 -11.37 0.69 8.99
C GLU A 63 -12.82 1.07 8.69
N ILE A 64 -13.40 0.53 7.62
CA ILE A 64 -14.79 0.83 7.20
C ILE A 64 -15.77 -0.25 7.67
N GLN A 65 -15.31 -1.49 7.85
CA GLN A 65 -16.16 -2.63 8.19
C GLN A 65 -16.45 -2.68 9.69
N SER A 66 -17.72 -2.42 10.06
CA SER A 66 -18.17 -2.42 11.45
C SER A 66 -17.88 -3.74 12.18
N SER A 67 -18.06 -4.88 11.52
CA SER A 67 -17.87 -6.20 12.13
C SER A 67 -16.42 -6.46 12.58
N LEU A 68 -15.43 -5.95 11.84
CA LEU A 68 -14.02 -6.07 12.21
C LEU A 68 -13.68 -5.16 13.40
N ILE A 69 -14.26 -3.96 13.42
CA ILE A 69 -14.11 -3.01 14.53
C ILE A 69 -14.76 -3.55 15.81
N GLU A 70 -15.99 -4.06 15.71
CA GLU A 70 -16.70 -4.69 16.84
C GLU A 70 -15.89 -5.85 17.42
N SER A 71 -15.27 -6.67 16.56
CA SER A 71 -14.37 -7.75 16.98
C SER A 71 -13.11 -7.21 17.69
N ALA A 72 -12.53 -6.11 17.21
CA ALA A 72 -11.38 -5.48 17.83
C ALA A 72 -11.70 -4.87 19.20
N LEU A 73 -12.88 -4.25 19.35
CA LEU A 73 -13.34 -3.65 20.61
C LEU A 73 -13.59 -4.67 21.74
N GLN A 74 -13.62 -5.97 21.44
CA GLN A 74 -13.63 -7.03 22.46
C GLN A 74 -12.24 -7.30 23.07
N LYS A 75 -11.18 -6.70 22.52
CA LYS A 75 -9.80 -6.86 22.98
C LYS A 75 -9.41 -5.72 23.91
N ASP A 76 -8.37 -5.92 24.71
CA ASP A 76 -7.73 -4.82 25.43
C ASP A 76 -6.92 -3.97 24.43
N LEU A 77 -7.30 -2.71 24.27
CA LEU A 77 -6.70 -1.82 23.27
C LEU A 77 -5.66 -0.91 23.92
N PRO A 78 -4.43 -0.81 23.35
CA PRO A 78 -3.42 0.09 23.88
C PRO A 78 -3.92 1.55 23.91
N PRO A 79 -3.54 2.36 24.92
CA PRO A 79 -4.02 3.74 25.05
C PRO A 79 -3.53 4.68 23.92
N ARG A 80 -2.57 4.23 23.11
CA ARG A 80 -2.01 4.96 21.96
C ARG A 80 -2.67 4.58 20.64
N LEU A 81 -3.71 3.74 20.66
CA LEU A 81 -4.47 3.33 19.49
C LEU A 81 -5.79 4.11 19.43
N THR A 82 -5.99 4.86 18.37
CA THR A 82 -7.28 5.47 18.02
C THR A 82 -7.88 4.72 16.83
N ILE A 83 -9.05 4.11 17.02
CA ILE A 83 -9.80 3.49 15.93
C ILE A 83 -10.68 4.55 15.27
N LEU A 84 -10.59 4.66 13.93
CA LEU A 84 -11.39 5.55 13.09
C LEU A 84 -12.31 4.68 12.23
N HIS A 85 -13.60 4.64 12.56
CA HIS A 85 -14.61 3.92 11.77
C HIS A 85 -15.08 4.76 10.60
N GLU A 86 -14.29 4.79 9.53
CA GLU A 86 -14.44 5.77 8.45
C GLU A 86 -14.05 5.18 7.10
N ASP A 87 -14.50 5.82 6.01
CA ASP A 87 -14.05 5.48 4.66
C ASP A 87 -12.74 6.21 4.34
N ALA A 88 -11.65 5.46 4.15
CA ALA A 88 -10.32 6.01 3.87
C ALA A 88 -10.27 6.89 2.61
N ARG A 89 -11.21 6.71 1.69
CA ARG A 89 -11.27 7.45 0.42
C ARG A 89 -11.68 8.89 0.66
N THR A 90 -12.66 9.11 1.54
CA THR A 90 -13.27 10.42 1.78
C THR A 90 -12.82 11.07 3.09
N TYR A 91 -12.45 10.27 4.09
CA TYR A 91 -12.06 10.78 5.40
C TYR A 91 -10.78 11.62 5.35
N PRO A 92 -10.75 12.84 5.90
CA PRO A 92 -9.53 13.64 5.98
C PRO A 92 -8.55 12.99 6.97
N PHE A 93 -7.39 12.55 6.48
CA PHE A 93 -6.39 11.90 7.34
C PHE A 93 -5.87 12.89 8.41
N PRO A 94 -5.57 12.42 9.63
CA PRO A 94 -5.02 13.27 10.69
C PRO A 94 -3.72 13.97 10.26
N ALA A 95 -3.44 15.14 10.82
CA ALA A 95 -2.19 15.84 10.57
C ALA A 95 -1.02 15.19 11.34
N GLY A 96 0.22 15.37 10.85
CA GLY A 96 1.43 14.94 11.54
C GLY A 96 1.75 13.44 11.43
N ILE A 97 1.09 12.71 10.53
CA ILE A 97 1.45 11.32 10.23
C ILE A 97 2.90 11.26 9.73
N THR A 98 3.73 10.45 10.38
CA THR A 98 5.14 10.23 9.98
C THR A 98 5.30 8.93 9.21
N THR A 99 4.41 7.97 9.42
CA THR A 99 4.45 6.67 8.77
C THR A 99 3.03 6.21 8.46
N ALA A 100 2.79 5.76 7.24
CA ALA A 100 1.54 5.11 6.87
C ALA A 100 1.75 3.63 6.57
N VAL A 101 0.73 2.82 6.83
CA VAL A 101 0.69 1.39 6.51
C VAL A 101 -0.53 1.12 5.64
N LEU A 102 -0.34 0.39 4.54
CA LEU A 102 -1.40 -0.05 3.62
C LEU A 102 -1.13 -1.50 3.21
N LEU A 103 -1.57 -2.45 4.02
CA LEU A 103 -1.50 -3.88 3.70
C LEU A 103 -2.80 -4.35 3.04
N MET A 104 -3.03 -3.91 1.81
CA MET A 104 -4.20 -4.28 1.02
C MET A 104 -3.74 -4.70 -0.39
N ARG A 105 -3.39 -5.98 -0.57
CA ARG A 105 -2.79 -6.51 -1.82
C ARG A 105 -3.65 -6.31 -3.08
N HIS A 106 -4.94 -6.06 -2.90
CA HIS A 106 -5.90 -5.82 -3.98
C HIS A 106 -6.37 -4.36 -4.07
N CYS A 107 -5.69 -3.43 -3.40
CA CYS A 107 -6.06 -2.02 -3.42
C CYS A 107 -5.96 -1.42 -4.83
N THR A 108 -7.08 -0.93 -5.33
CA THR A 108 -7.23 -0.17 -6.58
C THR A 108 -7.13 1.34 -6.34
N HIS A 109 -7.14 1.76 -5.08
CA HIS A 109 -7.08 3.16 -4.64
C HIS A 109 -5.68 3.61 -4.17
N PHE A 110 -4.62 2.86 -4.48
CA PHE A 110 -3.25 3.18 -4.05
C PHE A 110 -2.87 4.66 -4.28
N ARG A 111 -3.08 5.15 -5.51
CA ARG A 111 -2.73 6.52 -5.89
C ARG A 111 -3.43 7.56 -5.02
N LEU A 112 -4.72 7.37 -4.75
CA LEU A 112 -5.50 8.27 -3.92
C LEU A 112 -4.89 8.37 -2.51
N TYR A 113 -4.58 7.23 -1.90
CA TYR A 113 -4.02 7.21 -0.54
C TYR A 113 -2.60 7.80 -0.51
N ALA A 114 -1.76 7.45 -1.50
CA ALA A 114 -0.40 7.98 -1.61
C ALA A 114 -0.40 9.51 -1.80
N GLU A 115 -1.30 10.06 -2.63
CA GLU A 115 -1.44 11.51 -2.83
C GLU A 115 -1.94 12.23 -1.57
N LYS A 116 -2.92 11.66 -0.86
CA LYS A 116 -3.39 12.21 0.43
C LYS A 116 -2.27 12.27 1.46
N LEU A 117 -1.50 11.18 1.60
CA LEU A 117 -0.37 11.11 2.52
C LEU A 117 0.73 12.10 2.14
N LYS A 118 1.09 12.16 0.85
CA LYS A 118 2.10 13.10 0.35
C LYS A 118 1.70 14.56 0.60
N ALA A 119 0.44 14.92 0.34
CA ALA A 119 -0.08 16.26 0.58
C ALA A 119 -0.04 16.68 2.06
N LEU A 120 -0.11 15.72 2.98
CA LEU A 120 0.06 15.94 4.42
C LEU A 120 1.52 16.00 4.87
N GLY A 121 2.47 15.82 3.95
CA GLY A 121 3.90 15.77 4.28
C GLY A 121 4.34 14.47 4.94
N CYS A 122 3.52 13.41 4.89
CA CYS A 122 3.94 12.09 5.38
C CYS A 122 5.14 11.61 4.54
N PRO A 123 6.27 11.22 5.16
CA PRO A 123 7.46 10.80 4.43
C PRO A 123 7.43 9.34 3.99
N LYS A 124 6.76 8.45 4.73
CA LYS A 124 6.95 6.99 4.58
C LYS A 124 5.61 6.27 4.42
N LEU A 125 5.52 5.40 3.42
CA LEU A 125 4.42 4.45 3.25
C LEU A 125 4.96 3.02 3.18
N ILE A 126 4.52 2.17 4.09
CA ILE A 126 4.78 0.74 4.12
C ILE A 126 3.58 0.03 3.49
N THR A 127 3.77 -0.76 2.43
CA THR A 127 2.65 -1.31 1.67
C THR A 127 2.97 -2.63 0.97
N ASN A 128 1.93 -3.38 0.62
CA ASN A 128 2.02 -4.51 -0.33
C ASN A 128 1.08 -4.34 -1.53
N ALA A 129 0.52 -3.13 -1.73
CA ALA A 129 -0.55 -2.89 -2.69
C ALA A 129 -0.08 -2.97 -4.15
N ARG A 130 1.16 -2.57 -4.46
CA ARG A 130 1.68 -2.55 -5.84
C ARG A 130 2.11 -3.93 -6.29
N TRP A 131 3.05 -4.54 -5.56
CA TRP A 131 3.61 -5.85 -5.87
C TRP A 131 2.68 -7.02 -5.53
N ARG A 132 1.67 -6.79 -4.67
CA ARG A 132 0.73 -7.80 -4.17
C ARG A 132 1.39 -8.95 -3.40
N MET A 133 2.70 -8.90 -3.21
CA MET A 133 3.51 -9.86 -2.48
C MET A 133 4.67 -9.11 -1.83
N GLY A 134 5.13 -9.62 -0.70
CA GLY A 134 6.17 -8.97 0.09
C GLY A 134 5.76 -7.60 0.63
N LEU A 135 6.73 -6.92 1.23
CA LEU A 135 6.60 -5.57 1.72
C LEU A 135 7.38 -4.61 0.83
N GLU A 136 6.86 -3.40 0.68
CA GLU A 136 7.50 -2.28 0.02
C GLU A 136 7.48 -1.08 0.96
N VAL A 137 8.62 -0.40 1.09
CA VAL A 137 8.73 0.85 1.86
C VAL A 137 9.01 1.99 0.88
N ILE A 138 8.08 2.92 0.79
CA ILE A 138 8.08 4.01 -0.18
C ILE A 138 8.43 5.31 0.55
N ASP A 139 9.42 6.04 0.02
CA ASP A 139 9.61 7.47 0.32
C ASP A 139 8.61 8.28 -0.51
N LEU A 140 7.58 8.81 0.16
CA LEU A 140 6.51 9.59 -0.48
C LEU A 140 7.02 10.93 -1.01
N GLN A 141 8.11 11.46 -0.47
CA GLN A 141 8.68 12.77 -0.82
C GLN A 141 9.74 12.67 -1.91
N ALA A 142 10.27 11.46 -2.18
CA ALA A 142 11.24 11.24 -3.25
C ALA A 142 10.73 11.76 -4.62
N PRO A 143 11.60 12.41 -5.43
CA PRO A 143 11.27 12.76 -6.80
C PRO A 143 11.08 11.48 -7.63
N ARG A 144 10.15 11.54 -8.58
CA ARG A 144 9.81 10.40 -9.45
C ARG A 144 10.00 10.82 -10.91
N PRO A 145 10.92 10.19 -11.65
CA PRO A 145 11.04 10.43 -13.08
C PRO A 145 9.79 9.96 -13.84
N LEU A 146 9.67 10.42 -15.08
CA LEU A 146 8.71 9.89 -16.04
C LEU A 146 9.17 8.52 -16.57
N PHE A 147 8.24 7.71 -17.06
CA PHE A 147 8.56 6.37 -17.59
C PHE A 147 9.51 6.37 -18.79
N ASP A 148 9.48 7.42 -19.61
CA ASP A 148 10.40 7.58 -20.75
C ASP A 148 11.84 7.89 -20.32
N GLN A 149 12.03 8.43 -19.12
CA GLN A 149 13.34 8.81 -18.57
C GLN A 149 14.14 7.64 -17.97
N ILE A 150 13.49 6.50 -17.68
CA ILE A 150 14.21 5.29 -17.24
C ILE A 150 14.68 4.49 -18.46
N SER A 151 15.83 3.84 -18.42
CA SER A 151 16.34 3.09 -19.57
C SER A 151 15.56 1.78 -19.78
N PHE A 152 15.64 0.87 -18.81
CA PHE A 152 14.97 -0.44 -18.78
C PHE A 152 14.94 -0.95 -17.33
N GLY A 153 14.28 -2.09 -17.09
CA GLY A 153 14.22 -2.71 -15.75
C GLY A 153 12.82 -2.74 -15.13
N TRP A 154 12.74 -3.25 -13.91
CA TRP A 154 11.50 -3.25 -13.13
C TRP A 154 11.09 -1.83 -12.75
N TYR A 155 9.80 -1.55 -12.79
CA TYR A 155 9.27 -0.28 -12.37
C TYR A 155 8.02 -0.44 -11.51
N THR A 156 7.83 0.53 -10.62
CA THR A 156 6.61 0.74 -9.86
C THR A 156 6.09 2.14 -10.14
N CYS A 157 4.83 2.26 -10.51
CA CYS A 157 4.23 3.53 -10.88
C CYS A 157 3.44 4.13 -9.72
N TRP A 158 3.36 5.45 -9.69
CA TRP A 158 2.48 6.20 -8.79
C TRP A 158 1.00 5.85 -8.93
N CYS A 159 0.58 5.32 -10.09
CA CYS A 159 -0.79 4.80 -10.26
C CYS A 159 -1.03 3.44 -9.59
N GLY A 160 -0.02 2.86 -8.94
CA GLY A 160 -0.10 1.54 -8.29
C GLY A 160 0.21 0.35 -9.21
N SER A 161 0.42 0.57 -10.51
CA SER A 161 0.87 -0.48 -11.43
C SER A 161 2.34 -0.79 -11.27
N THR A 162 2.72 -2.04 -11.51
CA THR A 162 4.11 -2.48 -11.67
C THR A 162 4.33 -3.07 -13.06
N GLY A 163 5.57 -3.19 -13.49
CA GLY A 163 5.91 -3.85 -14.74
C GLY A 163 7.40 -3.85 -15.01
N TYR A 164 7.77 -4.31 -16.20
CA TYR A 164 9.14 -4.31 -16.69
C TYR A 164 9.23 -3.49 -17.98
N LYS A 165 10.21 -2.59 -18.06
CA LYS A 165 10.55 -1.86 -19.30
C LYS A 165 11.67 -2.65 -20.02
N PRO A 166 11.42 -3.20 -21.22
CA PRO A 166 12.44 -3.93 -21.96
C PRO A 166 13.65 -3.06 -22.34
N GLY A 167 14.83 -3.68 -22.39
CA GLY A 167 16.08 -3.07 -22.81
C GLY A 167 17.02 -4.09 -23.47
N PRO A 168 18.24 -3.69 -23.86
CA PRO A 168 19.23 -4.58 -24.45
C PRO A 168 19.59 -5.72 -23.49
N VAL A 169 19.58 -6.96 -23.97
CA VAL A 169 19.87 -8.16 -23.16
C VAL A 169 21.32 -8.14 -22.65
N GLU A 170 22.20 -7.55 -23.42
CA GLU A 170 23.63 -7.41 -23.18
C GLU A 170 23.93 -6.49 -21.98
N GLU A 171 22.96 -5.64 -21.59
CA GLU A 171 23.07 -4.71 -20.47
C GLU A 171 22.38 -5.24 -19.20
N LEU A 172 21.79 -6.44 -19.24
CA LEU A 172 21.14 -7.06 -18.07
C LEU A 172 22.18 -7.55 -17.07
N THR A 173 22.17 -6.95 -15.88
CA THR A 173 22.96 -7.37 -14.71
C THR A 173 22.05 -7.82 -13.58
N GLU A 174 22.57 -8.57 -12.60
CA GLU A 174 21.84 -8.89 -11.35
C GLU A 174 21.31 -7.62 -10.67
N GLU A 175 22.13 -6.56 -10.63
CA GLU A 175 21.74 -5.25 -10.11
C GLU A 175 20.52 -4.65 -10.84
N THR A 176 20.35 -4.93 -12.13
CA THR A 176 19.18 -4.45 -12.89
C THR A 176 17.91 -5.22 -12.51
N PHE A 177 18.03 -6.46 -12.03
CA PHE A 177 16.89 -7.25 -11.54
C PHE A 177 16.51 -6.88 -10.11
N ASP A 178 17.49 -6.54 -9.27
CA ASP A 178 17.26 -6.20 -7.87
C ASP A 178 16.77 -4.76 -7.69
N ASN A 179 17.08 -3.88 -8.63
CA ASN A 179 16.64 -2.48 -8.59
C ASN A 179 15.28 -2.28 -9.25
N THR A 180 14.42 -1.54 -8.55
CA THR A 180 13.12 -1.09 -9.05
C THR A 180 13.14 0.42 -9.23
N HIS A 181 12.71 0.89 -10.40
CA HIS A 181 12.51 2.31 -10.66
C HIS A 181 11.11 2.77 -10.24
N GLU A 182 11.02 3.71 -9.32
CA GLU A 182 9.74 4.37 -9.04
C GLU A 182 9.47 5.50 -10.05
N VAL A 183 8.34 5.45 -10.75
CA VAL A 183 7.99 6.39 -11.83
C VAL A 183 6.68 7.13 -11.57
N ALA A 184 6.59 8.39 -12.00
CA ALA A 184 5.41 9.24 -11.81
C ALA A 184 4.23 8.84 -12.69
N THR A 185 4.50 8.37 -13.91
CA THR A 185 3.52 7.88 -14.88
C THR A 185 4.02 6.58 -15.52
N CYS A 186 3.14 5.80 -16.13
CA CYS A 186 3.48 4.60 -16.90
C CYS A 186 2.44 4.37 -18.02
N PRO A 187 2.62 3.38 -18.92
CA PRO A 187 1.65 3.09 -19.99
C PRO A 187 0.22 2.75 -19.51
N ASN A 188 0.05 2.35 -18.24
CA ASN A 188 -1.28 2.15 -17.65
C ASN A 188 -1.96 3.46 -17.21
N CYS A 189 -1.20 4.55 -17.00
CA CYS A 189 -1.77 5.86 -16.65
C CYS A 189 -2.50 6.52 -17.82
N SER A 190 -2.16 6.16 -19.06
CA SER A 190 -2.74 6.74 -20.27
C SER A 190 -2.82 5.66 -21.37
N PRO A 191 -3.94 4.93 -21.46
CA PRO A 191 -4.09 3.79 -22.37
C PRO A 191 -3.96 4.13 -23.86
N SER A 192 -4.03 5.41 -24.24
CA SER A 192 -3.88 5.88 -25.62
C SER A 192 -2.48 5.67 -26.22
N VAL A 193 -1.48 5.29 -25.42
CA VAL A 193 -0.09 5.03 -25.86
C VAL A 193 0.17 3.52 -26.12
N ARG A 194 -0.84 2.65 -25.97
CA ARG A 194 -0.68 1.19 -26.08
C ARG A 194 -0.44 0.65 -27.51
N SER A 195 -0.47 1.49 -28.55
CA SER A 195 -0.48 1.04 -29.95
C SER A 195 0.88 0.80 -30.60
N GLU A 196 2.01 1.11 -29.95
CA GLU A 196 3.34 1.04 -30.61
C GLU A 196 4.30 -0.02 -30.06
N ALA A 197 3.86 -0.87 -29.12
CA ALA A 197 4.69 -1.91 -28.53
C ALA A 197 4.05 -3.31 -28.63
N ARG A 198 3.65 -3.71 -29.84
CA ARG A 198 3.40 -5.10 -30.20
C ARG A 198 4.28 -5.51 -31.37
#